data_AF-A0A7G2M5Y1-F1
#
_entry.id   AF-A0A7G2M5Y1-F1
#
_cell.length_a   1.000
_cell.length_b   1.000
_cell.length_c   1.000
_cell.angle_alpha   90.00
_cell.angle_beta   90.00
_cell.angle_gamma   90.00
#
_symmetry.space_group_name_H-M   'P 1'
#
loop_
_entity.id
_entity.type
_entity.pdbx_description
1 polymer ?
#
loop_
_entity_poly.entity_id
_entity_poly.type
_entity_poly.pdbx_seq_one_letter_code
_entity_poly.pdbx_strand_id
1 'polypeptide(L)'
;MKKRFFFLCCFGLCFLLGGFMVCHWQSGMAQTQQDRLQTALKQVRGVFDDVVRVMGLSDYPKAVELSYQLLGQIEDEPDFKPYIKKQLKSRVYYNLACAYALAGERKKAAEVLGESLENGFDDYEHIMTDTDLNPIREEAEFKKLLQGLRQSRDYVTMLQKAFYTGVSFSDTLRFTYQPEDDPELAEIRKYFNLDSIAGEGDEISRIKNLLAWVHDAVRHDGNSYSPEQRNAIDLIRICRTENRGINCRMMAIILNECYLAMGFPSRFVTCLPKSETDTDCHVITIVYSRMLHKWIWMDPTFNAYVSDEDGMLLGIAEVRERLVMGKPLVLNEDANWNNRTRQTKESYLDRYMAKNLYWFECTKDSRRDVESVGGRPSEYVSLLPKDFRHRYASGYMTSNPDYFWQTPE
;
A
#
# COMPACT_ATOMS: atom_id res chain seq x y z
N MET A 1 7.68 -23.60 21.27
CA MET A 1 6.93 -23.00 20.15
C MET A 1 6.54 -21.58 20.55
N LYS A 2 7.10 -20.55 19.90
CA LYS A 2 6.66 -19.16 20.13
C LYS A 2 5.26 -19.01 19.51
N LYS A 3 4.20 -19.03 20.33
CA LYS A 3 2.83 -18.70 19.90
C LYS A 3 2.86 -17.29 19.29
N ARG A 4 2.50 -17.16 18.01
CA ARG A 4 2.44 -15.86 17.31
C ARG A 4 1.08 -15.23 17.61
N PHE A 5 0.94 -14.61 18.78
CA PHE A 5 -0.22 -13.75 19.03
C PHE A 5 -0.11 -12.49 18.19
N PHE A 6 -1.24 -12.00 17.69
CA PHE A 6 -1.29 -10.80 16.87
C PHE A 6 -0.81 -9.61 17.70
N PHE A 7 0.46 -9.27 17.51
CA PHE A 7 1.09 -8.12 18.12
C PHE A 7 0.38 -6.88 17.57
N LEU A 8 0.20 -5.87 18.43
CA LEU A 8 -0.17 -4.53 18.03
C LEU A 8 0.99 -3.93 17.22
N CYS A 9 1.20 -4.42 15.99
CA CYS A 9 2.07 -3.74 15.05
C CYS A 9 1.37 -2.42 14.76
N CYS A 10 2.04 -1.31 15.11
CA CYS A 10 1.58 0.07 15.08
C CYS A 10 1.07 0.60 13.72
N PHE A 11 0.77 -0.27 12.75
CA PHE A 11 0.47 0.08 11.36
C PHE A 11 -0.88 0.79 11.14
N GLY A 12 -1.83 0.76 12.08
CA GLY A 12 -3.13 1.43 11.91
C GLY A 12 -3.25 2.81 12.57
N LEU A 13 -2.41 3.11 13.56
CA LEU A 13 -2.64 4.23 14.47
C LEU A 13 -1.81 5.48 14.19
N CYS A 14 -0.75 5.36 13.38
CA CYS A 14 0.03 6.50 12.92
C CYS A 14 -0.70 7.37 11.87
N PHE A 15 -1.73 6.84 11.19
CA PHE A 15 -2.48 7.56 10.14
C PHE A 15 -3.30 8.76 10.65
N LEU A 16 -3.39 8.99 11.96
CA LEU A 16 -4.32 9.96 12.54
C LEU A 16 -3.71 11.29 12.92
N LEU A 17 -2.39 11.41 12.80
CA LEU A 17 -1.65 12.63 13.09
C LEU A 17 -1.36 13.47 11.83
N GLY A 18 -1.68 12.97 10.63
CA GLY A 18 -1.26 13.58 9.35
C GLY A 18 -2.34 14.37 8.58
N GLY A 19 -3.60 14.37 9.01
CA GLY A 19 -4.69 15.04 8.29
C GLY A 19 -5.22 16.24 9.06
N PHE A 20 -4.94 17.44 8.54
CA PHE A 20 -5.37 18.80 8.94
C PHE A 20 -4.24 19.72 9.44
N MET A 21 -3.39 20.19 8.52
CA MET A 21 -2.81 21.53 8.63
C MET A 21 -3.49 22.44 7.61
N VAL A 22 -4.68 22.93 7.98
CA VAL A 22 -5.14 24.23 7.50
C VAL A 22 -4.68 25.22 8.57
N CYS A 23 -3.80 26.13 8.14
CA CYS A 23 -3.28 27.23 8.92
C CYS A 23 -4.42 27.96 9.66
N HIS A 24 -4.35 28.10 10.99
CA HIS A 24 -4.78 29.26 11.78
C HIS A 24 -4.34 29.09 13.25
N TRP A 25 -3.95 30.20 13.87
CA TRP A 25 -3.52 30.34 15.27
C TRP A 25 -4.40 29.57 16.28
N GLN A 26 -3.94 28.40 16.75
CA GLN A 26 -4.44 27.74 17.98
C GLN A 26 -3.46 26.62 18.45
N SER A 27 -2.17 26.93 18.55
CA SER A 27 -1.12 25.91 18.81
C SER A 27 -1.17 25.24 20.19
N GLY A 28 -1.81 25.86 21.20
CA GLY A 28 -1.88 25.29 22.56
C GLY A 28 -2.98 24.22 22.77
N MET A 29 -4.11 24.33 22.06
CA MET A 29 -5.25 23.41 22.26
C MET A 29 -5.14 22.13 21.41
N ALA A 30 -4.57 22.23 20.20
CA ALA A 30 -4.32 21.07 19.35
C ALA A 30 -3.27 20.13 19.95
N GLN A 31 -2.20 20.69 20.55
CA GLN A 31 -1.15 19.92 21.22
C GLN A 31 -1.70 19.11 22.40
N THR A 32 -2.54 19.73 23.24
CA THR A 32 -3.14 19.07 24.42
C THR A 32 -4.18 18.01 24.07
N GLN A 33 -4.88 18.13 22.93
CA GLN A 33 -5.74 17.07 22.43
C GLN A 33 -4.93 15.89 21.89
N GLN A 34 -3.84 16.17 21.18
CA GLN A 34 -2.94 15.15 20.65
C GLN A 34 -2.25 14.34 21.77
N ASP A 35 -1.81 15.01 22.84
CA ASP A 35 -1.20 14.36 24.02
C ASP A 35 -2.20 13.46 24.76
N ARG A 36 -3.46 13.90 24.88
CA ARG A 36 -4.54 13.08 25.48
C ARG A 36 -4.81 11.83 24.65
N LEU A 37 -4.93 11.98 23.33
CA LEU A 37 -5.12 10.84 22.42
C LEU A 37 -3.95 9.84 22.54
N GLN A 38 -2.70 10.31 22.55
CA GLN A 38 -1.55 9.43 22.72
C GLN A 38 -1.55 8.70 24.07
N THR A 39 -1.98 9.39 25.13
CA THR A 39 -2.10 8.80 26.47
C THR A 39 -3.16 7.71 26.51
N ALA A 40 -4.35 7.97 25.95
CA ALA A 40 -5.43 7.00 25.86
C ALA A 40 -5.01 5.75 25.06
N LEU A 41 -4.32 5.95 23.93
CA LEU A 41 -3.79 4.84 23.12
C LEU A 41 -2.76 3.99 23.86
N LYS A 42 -1.91 4.63 24.68
CA LYS A 42 -0.93 3.91 25.51
C LYS A 42 -1.61 3.07 26.58
N GLN A 43 -2.70 3.55 27.17
CA GLN A 43 -3.48 2.81 28.16
C GLN A 43 -4.16 1.58 27.54
N VAL A 44 -4.87 1.76 26.43
CA VAL A 44 -5.49 0.67 25.65
C VAL A 44 -4.46 -0.38 25.26
N ARG A 45 -3.28 0.05 24.80
CA ARG A 45 -2.17 -0.86 24.47
C ARG A 45 -1.71 -1.69 25.66
N GLY A 46 -1.62 -1.10 26.85
CA GLY A 46 -1.24 -1.83 28.07
C GLY A 46 -2.19 -2.99 28.37
N VAL A 47 -3.50 -2.74 28.31
CA VAL A 47 -4.50 -3.80 28.54
C VAL A 47 -4.48 -4.84 27.42
N PHE A 48 -4.24 -4.43 26.17
CA PHE A 48 -4.07 -5.35 25.06
C PHE A 48 -2.86 -6.29 25.26
N ASP A 49 -1.73 -5.75 25.72
CA ASP A 49 -0.53 -6.53 26.04
C ASP A 49 -0.80 -7.52 27.19
N ASP A 50 -1.65 -7.14 28.16
CA ASP A 50 -2.12 -8.03 29.22
C ASP A 50 -2.96 -9.20 28.68
N VAL A 51 -3.91 -8.93 27.76
CA VAL A 51 -4.72 -9.97 27.08
C VAL A 51 -3.80 -10.97 26.38
N VAL A 52 -2.84 -10.49 25.59
CA VAL A 52 -1.89 -11.34 24.86
C VAL A 52 -1.04 -12.17 25.83
N ARG A 53 -0.59 -11.58 26.95
CA ARG A 53 0.18 -12.28 27.96
C ARG A 53 -0.61 -13.43 28.58
N VAL A 54 -1.85 -13.20 29.01
CA VAL A 54 -2.67 -14.25 29.66
C VAL A 54 -3.09 -15.34 28.67
N MET A 55 -3.34 -15.00 27.40
CA MET A 55 -3.52 -15.99 26.33
C MET A 55 -2.28 -16.88 26.15
N GLY A 56 -1.08 -16.30 26.26
CA GLY A 56 0.18 -17.05 26.23
C GLY A 56 0.31 -18.04 27.37
N LEU A 57 -0.18 -17.67 28.56
CA LEU A 57 -0.28 -18.53 29.75
C LEU A 57 -1.46 -19.52 29.69
N SER A 58 -2.27 -19.47 28.63
CA SER A 58 -3.48 -20.31 28.45
C SER A 58 -4.58 -20.04 29.48
N ASP A 59 -4.59 -18.85 30.09
CA ASP A 59 -5.68 -18.38 30.95
C ASP A 59 -6.74 -17.66 30.08
N TYR A 60 -7.51 -18.47 29.36
CA TYR A 60 -8.53 -17.98 28.43
C TYR A 60 -9.71 -17.27 29.12
N PRO A 61 -10.21 -17.72 30.28
CA PRO A 61 -11.22 -16.96 31.02
C PRO A 61 -10.76 -15.54 31.36
N LYS A 62 -9.51 -15.37 31.80
CA LYS A 62 -8.97 -14.03 32.08
C LYS A 62 -8.76 -13.22 30.80
N ALA A 63 -8.34 -13.85 29.71
CA ALA A 63 -8.22 -13.20 28.40
C ALA A 63 -9.58 -12.62 27.93
N VAL A 64 -10.65 -13.39 28.09
CA VAL A 64 -12.02 -12.99 27.74
C VAL A 64 -12.46 -11.80 28.60
N GLU A 65 -12.27 -11.88 29.92
CA GLU A 65 -12.60 -10.80 30.87
C GLU A 65 -11.90 -9.49 30.50
N LEU A 66 -10.57 -9.54 30.31
CA LEU A 66 -9.77 -8.38 29.93
C LEU A 66 -10.15 -7.82 28.56
N SER A 67 -10.53 -8.67 27.62
CA SER A 67 -10.98 -8.23 26.29
C SER A 67 -12.28 -7.43 26.37
N TYR A 68 -13.26 -7.86 27.17
CA TYR A 68 -14.49 -7.08 27.38
C TYR A 68 -14.25 -5.78 28.14
N GLN A 69 -13.37 -5.80 29.15
CA GLN A 69 -12.93 -4.58 29.81
C GLN A 69 -12.33 -3.58 28.81
N LEU A 70 -11.48 -4.07 27.91
CA LEU A 70 -10.85 -3.25 26.88
C LEU A 70 -11.87 -2.70 25.87
N LEU A 71 -12.85 -3.49 25.45
CA LEU A 71 -13.94 -3.02 24.58
C LEU A 71 -14.73 -1.88 25.23
N GLY A 72 -15.01 -1.97 26.54
CA GLY A 72 -15.64 -0.89 27.32
C GLY A 72 -14.77 0.36 27.33
N GLN A 73 -13.48 0.24 27.65
CA GLN A 73 -12.54 1.37 27.64
C GLN A 73 -12.48 2.07 26.27
N ILE A 74 -12.46 1.30 25.17
CA ILE A 74 -12.46 1.88 23.82
C ILE A 74 -13.77 2.62 23.52
N GLU A 75 -14.91 2.10 23.97
CA GLU A 75 -16.20 2.74 23.74
C GLU A 75 -16.38 4.02 24.56
N ASP A 76 -15.92 4.01 25.80
CA ASP A 76 -16.09 5.12 26.73
C ASP A 76 -15.07 6.25 26.51
N GLU A 77 -13.98 6.01 25.76
CA GLU A 77 -12.92 7.01 25.51
C GLU A 77 -13.42 8.14 24.59
N PRO A 78 -13.56 9.39 25.09
CA PRO A 78 -14.10 10.51 24.32
C PRO A 78 -13.18 11.00 23.21
N ASP A 79 -11.86 10.86 23.33
CA ASP A 79 -10.92 11.34 22.33
C ASP A 79 -10.80 10.39 21.12
N PHE A 80 -11.39 9.19 21.20
CA PHE A 80 -11.44 8.25 20.08
C PHE A 80 -12.58 8.58 19.12
N LYS A 81 -12.21 9.06 17.93
CA LYS A 81 -13.16 9.20 16.82
C LYS A 81 -13.75 7.83 16.42
N PRO A 82 -14.96 7.79 15.81
CA PRO A 82 -15.63 6.53 15.50
C PRO A 82 -14.79 5.51 14.72
N TYR A 83 -13.99 5.98 13.76
CA TYR A 83 -13.12 5.09 12.98
C TYR A 83 -11.96 4.52 13.83
N ILE A 84 -11.45 5.25 14.84
CA ILE A 84 -10.43 4.76 15.79
C ILE A 84 -11.03 3.63 16.62
N LYS A 85 -12.22 3.87 17.17
CA LYS A 85 -12.95 2.88 17.96
C LYS A 85 -13.16 1.61 17.15
N LYS A 86 -13.63 1.75 15.91
CA LYS A 86 -13.85 0.62 14.98
C LYS A 86 -12.56 -0.19 14.75
N GLN A 87 -11.43 0.47 14.42
CA GLN A 87 -10.15 -0.23 14.22
C GLN A 87 -9.59 -0.90 15.47
N LEU A 88 -9.76 -0.29 16.64
CA LEU A 88 -9.32 -0.90 17.91
C LEU A 88 -10.20 -2.10 18.26
N LYS A 89 -11.53 -1.94 18.19
CA LYS A 89 -12.51 -3.00 18.46
C LYS A 89 -12.30 -4.21 17.57
N SER A 90 -12.02 -4.02 16.28
CA SER A 90 -11.82 -5.13 15.35
C SER A 90 -10.71 -6.08 15.81
N ARG A 91 -9.59 -5.53 16.31
CA ARG A 91 -8.46 -6.31 16.85
C ARG A 91 -8.79 -6.97 18.19
N VAL A 92 -9.54 -6.30 19.05
CA VAL A 92 -9.93 -6.87 20.35
C VAL A 92 -10.91 -8.02 20.15
N TYR A 93 -11.92 -7.86 19.30
CA TYR A 93 -12.82 -8.95 18.92
C TYR A 93 -12.07 -10.10 18.26
N TYR A 94 -11.06 -9.85 17.43
CA TYR A 94 -10.24 -10.92 16.85
C TYR A 94 -9.58 -11.78 17.93
N ASN A 95 -8.86 -11.16 18.87
CA ASN A 95 -8.22 -11.88 19.97
C ASN A 95 -9.23 -12.57 20.89
N LEU A 96 -10.40 -11.97 21.09
CA LEU A 96 -11.50 -12.57 21.85
C LEU A 96 -12.04 -13.83 21.14
N ALA A 97 -12.15 -13.81 19.81
CA ALA A 97 -12.49 -14.99 19.02
C ALA A 97 -11.45 -16.11 19.19
N CYS A 98 -10.15 -15.77 19.15
CA CYS A 98 -9.06 -16.71 19.43
C CYS A 98 -9.14 -17.29 20.85
N ALA A 99 -9.39 -16.45 21.86
CA ALA A 99 -9.54 -16.90 23.25
C ALA A 99 -10.72 -17.87 23.42
N TYR A 100 -11.88 -17.56 22.82
CA TYR A 100 -13.04 -18.47 22.84
C TYR A 100 -12.78 -19.77 22.08
N ALA A 101 -12.12 -19.72 20.93
CA ALA A 101 -11.79 -20.90 20.15
C ALA A 101 -10.88 -21.85 20.95
N LEU A 102 -9.83 -21.31 21.58
CA LEU A 102 -8.91 -22.06 22.43
C LEU A 102 -9.56 -22.58 23.72
N ALA A 103 -10.56 -21.86 24.26
CA ALA A 103 -11.36 -22.32 25.39
C ALA A 103 -12.39 -23.41 25.03
N GLY A 104 -12.54 -23.76 23.74
CA GLY A 104 -13.52 -24.73 23.26
C GLY A 104 -14.94 -24.18 23.07
N GLU A 105 -15.14 -22.87 23.26
CA GLU A 105 -16.42 -22.16 23.13
C GLU A 105 -16.71 -21.81 21.66
N ARG A 106 -16.83 -22.83 20.80
CA ARG A 106 -16.77 -22.69 19.33
C ARG A 106 -17.81 -21.73 18.73
N LYS A 107 -19.06 -21.77 19.21
CA LYS A 107 -20.13 -20.89 18.72
C LYS A 107 -19.85 -19.42 19.01
N LYS A 108 -19.43 -19.11 20.25
CA LYS A 108 -19.06 -17.74 20.67
C LYS A 108 -17.85 -17.23 19.90
N ALA A 109 -16.87 -18.10 19.67
CA ALA A 109 -15.71 -17.75 18.88
C ALA A 109 -16.08 -17.33 17.45
N ALA A 110 -16.98 -18.06 16.78
CA ALA A 110 -17.45 -17.70 15.44
C ALA A 110 -18.28 -16.40 15.44
N GLU A 111 -19.16 -16.21 16.42
CA GLU A 111 -19.95 -14.98 16.59
C GLU A 111 -19.06 -13.75 16.76
N VAL A 112 -18.09 -13.83 17.68
CA VAL A 112 -17.16 -12.72 17.95
C VAL A 112 -16.18 -12.50 16.80
N LEU A 113 -15.84 -13.53 16.03
CA LEU A 113 -15.11 -13.32 14.77
C LEU A 113 -15.94 -12.49 13.80
N GLY A 114 -17.26 -12.71 13.72
CA GLY A 114 -18.18 -11.87 12.97
C GLY A 114 -18.10 -10.39 13.37
N GLU A 115 -18.17 -10.11 14.68
CA GLU A 115 -18.00 -8.76 15.23
C GLU A 115 -16.65 -8.12 14.84
N SER A 116 -15.58 -8.91 14.84
CA SER A 116 -14.26 -8.48 14.38
C SER A 116 -14.29 -8.04 12.92
N LEU A 117 -14.91 -8.84 12.04
CA LEU A 117 -15.03 -8.53 10.61
C LEU A 117 -15.94 -7.31 10.36
N GLU A 118 -17.05 -7.18 11.06
CA GLU A 118 -17.95 -6.02 10.97
C GLU A 118 -17.27 -4.71 11.41
N ASN A 119 -16.37 -4.83 12.39
CA ASN A 119 -15.49 -3.76 12.84
C ASN A 119 -14.28 -3.54 11.90
N GLY A 120 -14.16 -4.26 10.78
CA GLY A 120 -13.18 -4.02 9.73
C GLY A 120 -11.88 -4.79 9.86
N PHE A 121 -11.83 -5.85 10.68
CA PHE A 121 -10.76 -6.83 10.57
C PHE A 121 -10.95 -7.63 9.28
N ASP A 122 -9.93 -7.78 8.47
CA ASP A 122 -10.10 -8.35 7.13
C ASP A 122 -8.87 -9.11 6.62
N ASP A 123 -7.92 -9.43 7.51
CA ASP A 123 -6.74 -10.20 7.15
C ASP A 123 -7.06 -11.69 6.99
N TYR A 124 -7.58 -12.02 5.81
CA TYR A 124 -7.96 -13.37 5.41
C TYR A 124 -6.83 -14.38 5.57
N GLU A 125 -5.59 -14.04 5.19
CA GLU A 125 -4.42 -14.93 5.33
C GLU A 125 -4.14 -15.22 6.78
N HIS A 126 -4.21 -14.21 7.64
CA HIS A 126 -4.02 -14.39 9.07
C HIS A 126 -5.10 -15.33 9.63
N ILE A 127 -6.38 -15.10 9.33
CA ILE A 127 -7.46 -16.00 9.78
C ILE A 127 -7.25 -17.44 9.28
N MET A 128 -6.77 -17.60 8.04
CA MET A 128 -6.53 -18.91 7.43
C MET A 128 -5.33 -19.65 8.03
N THR A 129 -4.34 -18.94 8.56
CA THR A 129 -3.10 -19.54 9.09
C THR A 129 -3.02 -19.53 10.62
N ASP A 130 -3.85 -18.74 11.29
CA ASP A 130 -3.90 -18.67 12.74
C ASP A 130 -4.38 -19.99 13.34
N THR A 131 -3.51 -20.62 14.11
CA THR A 131 -3.77 -21.92 14.73
C THR A 131 -4.76 -21.82 15.88
N ASP A 132 -4.93 -20.63 16.47
CA ASP A 132 -5.86 -20.42 17.58
C ASP A 132 -7.31 -20.61 17.13
N LEU A 133 -7.60 -20.38 15.84
CA LEU A 133 -8.90 -20.57 15.22
C LEU A 133 -9.13 -21.99 14.67
N ASN A 134 -8.16 -22.90 14.77
CA ASN A 134 -8.33 -24.30 14.33
C ASN A 134 -9.60 -24.98 14.88
N PRO A 135 -9.98 -24.79 16.17
CA PRO A 135 -11.18 -25.43 16.73
C PRO A 135 -12.50 -25.03 16.05
N ILE A 136 -12.54 -23.93 15.30
CA ILE A 136 -13.78 -23.36 14.73
C ILE A 136 -13.85 -23.44 13.21
N ARG A 137 -12.80 -23.95 12.52
CA ARG A 137 -12.73 -23.99 11.05
C ARG A 137 -13.87 -24.76 10.38
N GLU A 138 -14.39 -25.77 11.07
CA GLU A 138 -15.49 -26.60 10.56
C GLU A 138 -16.89 -26.04 10.87
N GLU A 139 -17.00 -25.01 11.71
CA GLU A 139 -18.27 -24.38 12.07
C GLU A 139 -18.91 -23.70 10.85
N ALA A 140 -20.23 -23.86 10.70
CA ALA A 140 -20.95 -23.31 9.55
C ALA A 140 -20.86 -21.78 9.48
N GLU A 141 -20.92 -21.10 10.63
CA GLU A 141 -20.80 -19.64 10.66
C GLU A 141 -19.40 -19.17 10.29
N PHE A 142 -18.34 -19.88 10.73
CA PHE A 142 -16.96 -19.56 10.32
C PHE A 142 -16.79 -19.66 8.79
N LYS A 143 -17.29 -20.75 8.19
CA LYS A 143 -17.25 -20.95 6.73
C LYS A 143 -18.02 -19.84 5.99
N LYS A 144 -19.19 -19.44 6.51
CA LYS A 144 -20.00 -18.35 5.95
C LYS A 144 -19.31 -16.99 6.06
N LEU A 145 -18.75 -16.65 7.22
CA LEU A 145 -17.97 -15.42 7.44
C LEU A 145 -16.79 -15.34 6.46
N LEU A 146 -16.04 -16.44 6.32
CA LEU A 146 -14.91 -16.49 5.38
C LEU A 146 -15.34 -16.43 3.92
N GLN A 147 -16.46 -17.06 3.56
CA GLN A 147 -17.01 -16.92 2.22
C GLN A 147 -17.39 -15.46 1.93
N GLY A 148 -18.03 -14.78 2.88
CA GLY A 148 -18.37 -13.35 2.78
C GLY A 148 -17.12 -12.47 2.67
N LEU A 149 -16.11 -12.71 3.50
CA LEU A 149 -14.83 -11.99 3.45
C LEU A 149 -14.08 -12.23 2.13
N ARG A 150 -14.12 -13.46 1.61
CA ARG A 150 -13.52 -13.77 0.30
C ARG A 150 -14.28 -13.08 -0.83
N GLN A 151 -15.61 -13.06 -0.80
CA GLN A 151 -16.43 -12.39 -1.81
C GLN A 151 -16.25 -10.86 -1.78
N SER A 152 -16.16 -10.25 -0.60
CA SER A 152 -15.90 -8.81 -0.48
C SER A 152 -14.49 -8.43 -0.95
N ARG A 153 -13.59 -9.41 -1.05
CA ARG A 153 -12.22 -9.28 -1.57
C ARG A 153 -12.00 -9.99 -2.90
N ASP A 154 -13.07 -10.27 -3.63
CA ASP A 154 -12.98 -10.72 -5.02
C ASP A 154 -12.65 -9.53 -5.93
N TYR A 155 -11.41 -9.06 -5.80
CA TYR A 155 -10.90 -7.91 -6.52
C TYR A 155 -10.86 -8.17 -8.02
N VAL A 156 -10.62 -9.41 -8.46
CA VAL A 156 -10.67 -9.76 -9.88
C VAL A 156 -12.08 -9.55 -10.45
N THR A 157 -13.13 -10.05 -9.79
CA THR A 157 -14.52 -9.77 -10.20
C THR A 157 -14.84 -8.27 -10.16
N MET A 158 -14.27 -7.54 -9.20
CA MET A 158 -14.41 -6.09 -9.13
C MET A 158 -13.76 -5.39 -10.34
N LEU A 159 -12.56 -5.80 -10.75
CA LEU A 159 -11.88 -5.30 -11.94
C LEU A 159 -12.62 -5.67 -13.23
N GLN A 160 -13.19 -6.88 -13.31
CA GLN A 160 -14.01 -7.32 -14.45
C GLN A 160 -15.24 -6.42 -14.68
N LYS A 161 -15.79 -5.82 -13.61
CA LYS A 161 -16.92 -4.88 -13.69
C LYS A 161 -16.50 -3.43 -13.94
N ALA A 162 -15.21 -3.14 -13.85
CA ALA A 162 -14.65 -1.80 -14.03
C ALA A 162 -14.14 -1.63 -15.47
N PHE A 163 -15.00 -1.07 -16.32
CA PHE A 163 -14.70 -0.84 -17.73
C PHE A 163 -14.17 0.58 -17.95
N TYR A 164 -13.16 0.73 -18.81
CA TYR A 164 -12.74 2.03 -19.35
C TYR A 164 -13.37 2.22 -20.74
N THR A 165 -13.69 3.45 -21.11
CA THR A 165 -14.55 3.75 -22.28
C THR A 165 -13.87 4.46 -23.43
N GLY A 166 -12.57 4.76 -23.35
CA GLY A 166 -11.87 5.50 -24.41
C GLY A 166 -12.24 6.99 -24.47
N VAL A 167 -13.05 7.50 -23.53
CA VAL A 167 -13.45 8.91 -23.49
C VAL A 167 -12.36 9.72 -22.78
N SER A 168 -11.71 10.61 -23.52
CA SER A 168 -10.73 11.58 -23.05
C SER A 168 -11.41 12.90 -22.63
N PHE A 169 -10.80 13.62 -21.67
CA PHE A 169 -11.16 15.02 -21.39
C PHE A 169 -10.66 15.98 -22.48
N SER A 170 -9.50 15.69 -23.06
CA SER A 170 -8.93 16.41 -24.20
C SER A 170 -7.93 15.52 -24.93
N ASP A 171 -7.98 15.50 -26.27
CA ASP A 171 -7.02 14.76 -27.10
C ASP A 171 -5.70 15.52 -27.31
N THR A 172 -5.56 16.72 -26.77
CA THR A 172 -4.37 17.58 -26.94
C THR A 172 -3.43 17.60 -25.74
N LEU A 173 -3.86 17.11 -24.58
CA LEU A 173 -3.00 17.06 -23.40
C LEU A 173 -1.95 15.94 -23.61
N ARG A 174 -0.68 16.22 -23.29
CA ARG A 174 0.42 15.27 -23.43
C ARG A 174 1.19 15.16 -22.13
N PHE A 175 1.60 13.94 -21.80
CA PHE A 175 2.59 13.70 -20.75
C PHE A 175 3.95 14.16 -21.24
N THR A 176 4.71 14.82 -20.37
CA THR A 176 6.08 15.28 -20.66
C THR A 176 7.08 14.61 -19.74
N TYR A 177 8.33 14.53 -20.19
CA TYR A 177 9.42 13.87 -19.49
C TYR A 177 10.62 14.80 -19.48
N GLN A 178 11.18 15.07 -18.31
CA GLN A 178 12.37 15.91 -18.19
C GLN A 178 13.55 15.23 -18.92
N PRO A 179 14.27 15.95 -19.78
CA PRO A 179 15.34 15.35 -20.58
C PRO A 179 16.57 15.07 -19.73
N GLU A 180 17.31 14.00 -20.06
CA GLU A 180 18.45 13.51 -19.28
C GLU A 180 19.63 14.51 -19.18
N ASP A 181 19.72 15.44 -20.14
CA ASP A 181 20.75 16.48 -20.21
C ASP A 181 20.38 17.73 -19.40
N ASP A 182 19.18 17.76 -18.79
CA ASP A 182 18.81 18.78 -17.82
C ASP A 182 19.81 18.75 -16.63
N PRO A 183 20.37 19.91 -16.22
CA PRO A 183 21.37 19.97 -15.16
C PRO A 183 20.96 19.27 -13.86
N GLU A 184 19.67 19.27 -13.53
CA GLU A 184 19.18 18.67 -12.29
C GLU A 184 19.13 17.14 -12.35
N LEU A 185 18.90 16.55 -13.53
CA LEU A 185 18.95 15.10 -13.72
C LEU A 185 20.39 14.61 -13.92
N ALA A 186 21.22 15.39 -14.61
CA ALA A 186 22.66 15.15 -14.70
C ALA A 186 23.33 15.15 -13.32
N GLU A 187 22.86 15.99 -12.39
CA GLU A 187 23.28 15.96 -10.98
C GLU A 187 22.94 14.61 -10.33
N ILE A 188 21.72 14.10 -10.47
CA ILE A 188 21.29 12.82 -9.90
C ILE A 188 22.15 11.67 -10.44
N ARG A 189 22.35 11.62 -11.76
CA ARG A 189 23.19 10.62 -12.41
C ARG A 189 24.60 10.59 -11.83
N LYS A 190 25.20 11.77 -11.67
CA LYS A 190 26.54 11.93 -11.09
C LYS A 190 26.58 11.62 -9.60
N TYR A 191 25.63 12.11 -8.83
CA TYR A 191 25.59 11.99 -7.36
C TYR A 191 25.55 10.52 -6.93
N PHE A 192 24.74 9.69 -7.60
CA PHE A 192 24.62 8.27 -7.29
C PHE A 192 25.57 7.38 -8.09
N ASN A 193 26.28 7.91 -9.09
CA ASN A 193 27.04 7.14 -10.06
C ASN A 193 26.15 6.10 -10.77
N LEU A 194 25.01 6.56 -11.30
CA LEU A 194 23.97 5.69 -11.87
C LEU A 194 24.47 4.85 -13.05
N ASP A 195 25.46 5.32 -13.81
CA ASP A 195 26.09 4.54 -14.88
C ASP A 195 26.69 3.23 -14.35
N SER A 196 27.41 3.30 -13.22
CA SER A 196 27.98 2.11 -12.59
C SER A 196 26.92 1.20 -11.97
N ILE A 197 25.81 1.76 -11.49
CA ILE A 197 24.71 0.99 -10.91
C ILE A 197 23.95 0.24 -12.01
N ALA A 198 23.60 0.95 -13.09
CA ALA A 198 22.91 0.37 -14.23
C ALA A 198 23.79 -0.66 -14.95
N GLY A 199 25.09 -0.41 -15.03
CA GLY A 199 26.07 -1.23 -15.73
C GLY A 199 25.98 -1.12 -17.25
N GLU A 200 26.76 -1.95 -17.92
CA GLU A 200 26.97 -1.95 -19.39
C GLU A 200 26.07 -2.95 -20.14
N GLY A 201 25.05 -3.49 -19.46
CA GLY A 201 24.10 -4.45 -20.05
C GLY A 201 23.13 -3.82 -21.05
N ASP A 202 22.21 -4.63 -21.57
CA ASP A 202 21.12 -4.13 -22.41
C ASP A 202 20.14 -3.22 -21.63
N GLU A 203 19.23 -2.56 -22.36
CA GLU A 203 18.26 -1.64 -21.78
C GLU A 203 17.51 -2.25 -20.58
N ILE A 204 17.04 -3.50 -20.73
CA ILE A 204 16.25 -4.17 -19.70
C ILE A 204 17.10 -4.53 -18.48
N SER A 205 18.34 -4.98 -18.68
CA SER A 205 19.27 -5.27 -17.60
C SER A 205 19.58 -4.01 -16.80
N ARG A 206 19.83 -2.88 -17.48
CA ARG A 206 20.07 -1.58 -16.85
C ARG A 206 18.87 -1.09 -16.05
N ILE A 207 17.66 -1.23 -16.60
CA ILE A 207 16.41 -0.91 -15.91
C ILE A 207 16.26 -1.75 -14.63
N LYS A 208 16.43 -3.08 -14.73
CA LYS A 208 16.33 -3.99 -13.57
C LYS A 208 17.39 -3.72 -12.50
N ASN A 209 18.62 -3.37 -12.89
CA ASN A 209 19.69 -3.04 -11.95
C ASN A 209 19.37 -1.77 -11.15
N LEU A 210 18.80 -0.75 -11.78
CA LEU A 210 18.33 0.47 -11.09
C LEU A 210 17.17 0.17 -10.14
N LEU A 211 16.20 -0.67 -10.55
CA LEU A 211 15.13 -1.15 -9.69
C LEU A 211 15.68 -1.83 -8.43
N ALA A 212 16.57 -2.82 -8.60
CA ALA A 212 17.17 -3.56 -7.51
C ALA A 212 18.00 -2.65 -6.59
N TRP A 213 18.74 -1.70 -7.15
CA TRP A 213 19.49 -0.74 -6.35
C TRP A 213 18.59 0.16 -5.49
N VAL A 214 17.52 0.73 -6.04
CA VAL A 214 16.58 1.54 -5.23
C VAL A 214 15.95 0.68 -4.13
N HIS A 215 15.58 -0.56 -4.45
CA HIS A 215 15.04 -1.50 -3.48
C HIS A 215 15.97 -1.71 -2.27
N ASP A 216 17.28 -1.82 -2.52
CA ASP A 216 18.28 -2.07 -1.47
C ASP A 216 18.79 -0.78 -0.80
N ALA A 217 18.76 0.35 -1.49
CA ALA A 217 19.32 1.62 -1.02
C ALA A 217 18.52 2.25 0.14
N VAL A 218 17.21 1.94 0.25
CA VAL A 218 16.31 2.51 1.25
C VAL A 218 15.45 1.45 1.92
N ARG A 219 15.14 1.68 3.20
CA ARG A 219 14.23 0.80 3.95
C ARG A 219 12.78 1.21 3.67
N HIS A 220 11.92 0.25 3.33
CA HIS A 220 10.49 0.49 3.24
C HIS A 220 9.86 0.63 4.64
N ASP A 221 9.06 1.67 4.83
CA ASP A 221 8.18 1.89 5.97
C ASP A 221 6.90 2.59 5.51
N GLY A 222 5.82 1.82 5.39
CA GLY A 222 4.52 2.31 4.92
C GLY A 222 3.89 3.39 5.82
N ASN A 223 4.33 3.52 7.07
CA ASN A 223 3.84 4.56 8.00
C ASN A 223 4.70 5.82 7.99
N SER A 224 5.75 5.87 7.17
CA SER A 224 6.65 7.00 7.13
C SER A 224 5.96 8.23 6.55
N TYR A 225 6.01 9.33 7.30
CA TYR A 225 5.50 10.63 6.85
C TYR A 225 6.37 11.21 5.74
N SER A 226 5.79 11.94 4.79
CA SER A 226 6.57 12.55 3.71
C SER A 226 7.35 13.78 4.21
N PRO A 227 8.66 13.89 3.94
CA PRO A 227 9.44 15.09 4.21
C PRO A 227 9.03 16.25 3.28
N GLU A 228 9.59 17.44 3.50
CA GLU A 228 9.37 18.59 2.61
C GLU A 228 9.99 18.38 1.22
N GLN A 229 11.24 17.91 1.17
CA GLN A 229 11.95 17.63 -0.07
C GLN A 229 11.75 16.17 -0.48
N ARG A 230 11.25 15.95 -1.69
CA ARG A 230 10.77 14.65 -2.18
C ARG A 230 11.45 14.23 -3.49
N ASN A 231 12.65 14.73 -3.76
CA ASN A 231 13.51 14.23 -4.85
C ASN A 231 14.42 13.07 -4.39
N ALA A 232 15.01 12.36 -5.33
CA ALA A 232 15.80 11.15 -5.09
C ALA A 232 16.98 11.37 -4.12
N ILE A 233 17.72 12.47 -4.30
CA ILE A 233 18.88 12.80 -3.45
C ILE A 233 18.43 13.02 -2.01
N ASP A 234 17.42 13.85 -1.79
CA ASP A 234 16.95 14.18 -0.46
C ASP A 234 16.26 13.01 0.24
N LEU A 235 15.51 12.19 -0.48
CA LEU A 235 14.86 11.00 0.05
C LEU A 235 15.87 9.91 0.48
N ILE A 236 16.94 9.69 -0.29
CA ILE A 236 18.00 8.77 0.14
C ILE A 236 18.80 9.38 1.30
N ARG A 237 19.05 10.69 1.28
CA ARG A 237 19.76 11.41 2.35
C ARG A 237 19.03 11.29 3.67
N ILE A 238 17.72 11.55 3.72
CA ILE A 238 16.93 11.48 4.96
C ILE A 238 16.91 10.07 5.55
N CYS A 239 16.83 9.02 4.71
CA CYS A 239 16.93 7.64 5.18
C CYS A 239 18.25 7.39 5.93
N ARG A 240 19.35 7.95 5.44
CA ARG A 240 20.69 7.82 6.05
C ARG A 240 20.85 8.69 7.29
N THR A 241 20.44 9.96 7.23
CA THR A 241 20.64 10.92 8.33
C THR A 241 19.74 10.65 9.52
N GLU A 242 18.50 10.22 9.28
CA GLU A 242 17.51 9.96 10.33
C GLU A 242 17.35 8.47 10.68
N ASN A 243 18.07 7.58 9.98
CA ASN A 243 17.97 6.12 10.14
C ASN A 243 16.51 5.60 10.06
N ARG A 244 15.73 6.18 9.13
CA ARG A 244 14.31 5.87 8.97
C ARG A 244 13.99 5.28 7.60
N GLY A 245 12.88 4.56 7.54
CA GLY A 245 12.34 4.08 6.26
C GLY A 245 11.43 5.11 5.59
N ILE A 246 11.04 4.82 4.36
CA ILE A 246 10.13 5.62 3.55
C ILE A 246 9.05 4.74 2.90
N ASN A 247 7.89 5.32 2.60
CA ASN A 247 6.77 4.62 1.99
C ASN A 247 6.95 4.38 0.49
N CYS A 248 6.05 3.57 -0.10
CA CYS A 248 6.07 3.18 -1.51
C CYS A 248 6.12 4.37 -2.49
N ARG A 249 5.41 5.48 -2.19
CA ARG A 249 5.41 6.69 -3.03
C ARG A 249 6.81 7.29 -3.13
N MET A 250 7.49 7.47 -2.01
CA MET A 250 8.85 8.02 -1.99
C MET A 250 9.84 7.09 -2.71
N MET A 251 9.71 5.77 -2.57
CA MET A 251 10.55 4.81 -3.31
C MET A 251 10.31 4.89 -4.83
N ALA A 252 9.05 4.98 -5.26
CA ALA A 252 8.68 5.13 -6.67
C ALA A 252 9.18 6.46 -7.27
N ILE A 253 9.19 7.54 -6.48
CA ILE A 253 9.77 8.82 -6.90
C ILE A 253 11.29 8.70 -7.10
N ILE A 254 12.01 8.08 -6.16
CA ILE A 254 13.46 7.83 -6.31
C ILE A 254 13.73 7.08 -7.62
N LEU A 255 13.01 5.97 -7.86
CA LEU A 255 13.20 5.16 -9.05
C LEU A 255 12.85 5.92 -10.34
N ASN A 256 11.77 6.71 -10.31
CA ASN A 256 11.37 7.55 -11.45
C ASN A 256 12.47 8.55 -11.82
N GLU A 257 13.01 9.29 -10.85
CA GLU A 257 14.05 10.28 -11.15
C GLU A 257 15.37 9.63 -11.60
N CYS A 258 15.68 8.42 -11.10
CA CYS A 258 16.84 7.66 -11.59
C CYS A 258 16.67 7.21 -13.04
N TYR A 259 15.46 6.78 -13.45
CA TYR A 259 15.18 6.43 -14.83
C TYR A 259 15.24 7.64 -15.76
N LEU A 260 14.63 8.77 -15.38
CA LEU A 260 14.72 10.01 -16.15
C LEU A 260 16.19 10.47 -16.31
N ALA A 261 16.98 10.39 -15.24
CA ALA A 261 18.41 10.73 -15.28
C ALA A 261 19.26 9.81 -16.17
N MET A 262 18.73 8.64 -16.52
CA MET A 262 19.36 7.67 -17.42
C MET A 262 18.74 7.66 -18.83
N GLY A 263 17.86 8.62 -19.13
CA GLY A 263 17.24 8.76 -20.46
C GLY A 263 16.04 7.86 -20.72
N PHE A 264 15.55 7.17 -19.68
CA PHE A 264 14.39 6.31 -19.79
C PHE A 264 13.12 7.10 -19.42
N PRO A 265 12.17 7.31 -20.35
CA PRO A 265 10.90 7.93 -19.99
C PRO A 265 10.18 7.08 -18.95
N SER A 266 9.84 7.69 -17.81
CA SER A 266 9.19 6.99 -16.70
C SER A 266 8.17 7.86 -16.00
N ARG A 267 7.24 7.23 -15.25
CA ARG A 267 6.30 7.90 -14.33
C ARG A 267 6.15 7.04 -13.08
N PHE A 268 6.05 7.67 -11.91
CA PHE A 268 5.45 6.98 -10.77
C PHE A 268 3.92 7.05 -10.89
N VAL A 269 3.25 5.94 -10.63
CA VAL A 269 1.80 5.77 -10.80
C VAL A 269 1.22 5.28 -9.48
N THR A 270 0.25 6.03 -8.97
CA THR A 270 -0.55 5.61 -7.83
C THR A 270 -1.62 4.66 -8.32
N CYS A 271 -1.58 3.43 -7.82
CA CYS A 271 -2.55 2.37 -8.06
C CYS A 271 -3.53 2.38 -6.88
N LEU A 272 -4.81 2.64 -7.16
CA LEU A 272 -5.81 2.93 -6.14
C LEU A 272 -6.95 1.92 -6.12
N PRO A 273 -7.49 1.62 -4.91
CA PRO A 273 -8.63 0.73 -4.74
C PRO A 273 -9.95 1.40 -5.10
N LYS A 274 -11.00 0.58 -5.29
CA LYS A 274 -12.38 1.07 -5.45
C LYS A 274 -12.93 1.72 -4.17
N SER A 275 -12.57 1.15 -3.03
CA SER A 275 -13.18 1.48 -1.74
C SER A 275 -12.77 2.86 -1.25
N GLU A 276 -13.73 3.72 -0.91
CA GLU A 276 -13.45 5.05 -0.36
C GLU A 276 -12.95 5.01 1.09
N THR A 277 -13.15 3.89 1.78
CA THR A 277 -12.71 3.71 3.18
C THR A 277 -11.40 2.94 3.28
N ASP A 278 -10.91 2.38 2.17
CA ASP A 278 -9.58 1.78 2.12
C ASP A 278 -8.56 2.88 1.87
N THR A 279 -7.78 3.19 2.90
CA THR A 279 -6.74 4.23 2.84
C THR A 279 -5.41 3.69 2.32
N ASP A 280 -5.30 2.37 2.12
CA ASP A 280 -4.10 1.74 1.58
C ASP A 280 -4.16 1.72 0.05
N CYS A 281 -3.15 2.34 -0.57
CA CYS A 281 -2.89 2.32 -2.00
C CYS A 281 -1.44 1.91 -2.23
N HIS A 282 -1.08 1.65 -3.48
CA HIS A 282 0.31 1.33 -3.81
C HIS A 282 0.84 2.22 -4.92
N VAL A 283 2.10 2.64 -4.82
CA VAL A 283 2.74 3.47 -5.84
C VAL A 283 3.93 2.71 -6.42
N ILE A 284 3.95 2.58 -7.74
CA ILE A 284 5.02 1.91 -8.49
C ILE A 284 5.53 2.82 -9.60
N THR A 285 6.65 2.46 -10.23
CA THR A 285 7.18 3.19 -11.38
C THR A 285 6.91 2.40 -12.65
N ILE A 286 6.43 3.07 -13.69
CA ILE A 286 6.45 2.55 -15.06
C ILE A 286 7.60 3.20 -15.81
N VAL A 287 8.23 2.42 -16.68
CA VAL A 287 9.30 2.90 -17.57
C VAL A 287 9.04 2.41 -18.98
N TYR A 288 9.27 3.26 -19.97
CA TYR A 288 9.08 2.90 -21.37
C TYR A 288 10.35 2.25 -21.89
N SER A 289 10.28 0.97 -22.26
CA SER A 289 11.37 0.29 -22.93
C SER A 289 11.30 0.57 -24.42
N ARG A 290 12.35 1.18 -24.97
CA ARG A 290 12.49 1.38 -26.41
C ARG A 290 12.77 0.05 -27.13
N MET A 291 13.41 -0.91 -26.46
CA MET A 291 13.66 -2.26 -26.96
C MET A 291 12.37 -3.08 -27.12
N LEU A 292 11.44 -2.96 -26.18
CA LEU A 292 10.16 -3.67 -26.21
C LEU A 292 9.02 -2.85 -26.82
N HIS A 293 9.27 -1.57 -27.13
CA HIS A 293 8.28 -0.59 -27.62
C HIS A 293 7.02 -0.50 -26.75
N LYS A 294 7.18 -0.57 -25.42
CA LYS A 294 6.06 -0.50 -24.47
C LYS A 294 6.48 -0.10 -23.05
N TRP A 295 5.47 0.26 -22.26
CA TRP A 295 5.59 0.46 -20.82
C TRP A 295 5.78 -0.86 -20.08
N ILE A 296 6.67 -0.89 -19.09
CA ILE A 296 6.91 -2.05 -18.22
C ILE A 296 6.82 -1.67 -16.73
N TRP A 297 6.36 -2.63 -15.93
CA TRP A 297 6.13 -2.54 -14.48
C TRP A 297 7.43 -2.63 -13.69
N MET A 298 7.71 -1.65 -12.83
CA MET A 298 8.88 -1.64 -11.94
C MET A 298 8.47 -1.17 -10.53
N ASP A 299 8.45 -2.08 -9.57
CA ASP A 299 8.04 -1.80 -8.20
C ASP A 299 9.22 -1.89 -7.23
N PRO A 300 9.81 -0.75 -6.81
CA PRO A 300 10.97 -0.73 -5.93
C PRO A 300 10.65 -1.19 -4.51
N THR A 301 9.39 -1.17 -4.08
CA THR A 301 9.00 -1.64 -2.75
C THR A 301 9.22 -3.15 -2.61
N PHE A 302 8.92 -3.87 -3.70
CA PHE A 302 8.91 -5.34 -3.71
C PHE A 302 10.01 -5.97 -4.58
N ASN A 303 10.92 -5.16 -5.16
CA ASN A 303 11.84 -5.59 -6.21
C ASN A 303 11.09 -6.39 -7.30
N ALA A 304 9.93 -5.88 -7.70
CA ALA A 304 8.96 -6.65 -8.47
C ALA A 304 8.78 -6.10 -9.88
N TYR A 305 8.79 -7.02 -10.85
CA TYR A 305 8.37 -6.82 -12.22
C TYR A 305 7.61 -8.07 -12.68
N VAL A 306 6.75 -7.89 -13.68
CA VAL A 306 5.79 -8.92 -14.09
C VAL A 306 6.03 -9.26 -15.55
N SER A 307 5.98 -10.55 -15.88
CA SER A 307 5.97 -11.03 -17.26
C SER A 307 4.75 -11.90 -17.56
N ASP A 308 4.54 -12.17 -18.84
CA ASP A 308 3.73 -13.31 -19.25
C ASP A 308 4.51 -14.64 -19.12
N GLU A 309 3.84 -15.72 -19.51
CA GLU A 309 4.36 -17.09 -19.53
C GLU A 309 5.59 -17.29 -20.41
N ASP A 310 5.79 -16.43 -21.42
CA ASP A 310 6.93 -16.50 -22.35
C ASP A 310 8.09 -15.60 -21.90
N GLY A 311 7.94 -14.92 -20.76
CA GLY A 311 8.97 -14.05 -20.18
C GLY A 311 8.94 -12.62 -20.74
N MET A 312 7.94 -12.24 -21.53
CA MET A 312 7.77 -10.86 -22.00
C MET A 312 7.31 -9.98 -20.84
N LEU A 313 8.11 -8.97 -20.49
CA LEU A 313 7.76 -8.01 -19.42
C LEU A 313 6.46 -7.28 -19.74
N LEU A 314 5.66 -6.98 -18.73
CA LEU A 314 4.34 -6.38 -18.87
C LEU A 314 4.26 -5.01 -18.19
N GLY A 315 3.45 -4.11 -18.75
CA GLY A 315 3.02 -2.87 -18.10
C GLY A 315 1.76 -3.05 -17.24
N ILE A 316 1.38 -2.00 -16.50
CA ILE A 316 0.19 -2.01 -15.62
C ILE A 316 -1.08 -2.39 -16.39
N ALA A 317 -1.29 -1.83 -17.58
CA ALA A 317 -2.47 -2.09 -18.40
C ALA A 317 -2.58 -3.58 -18.78
N GLU A 318 -1.48 -4.17 -19.23
CA GLU A 318 -1.40 -5.59 -19.61
C GLU A 318 -1.61 -6.51 -18.40
N VAL A 319 -0.99 -6.19 -17.25
CA VAL A 319 -1.19 -6.96 -16.01
C VAL A 319 -2.66 -6.94 -15.60
N ARG A 320 -3.30 -5.76 -15.62
CA ARG A 320 -4.71 -5.61 -15.28
C ARG A 320 -5.61 -6.39 -16.25
N GLU A 321 -5.36 -6.30 -17.55
CA GLU A 321 -6.11 -7.05 -18.57
C GLU A 321 -5.99 -8.56 -18.33
N ARG A 322 -4.78 -9.06 -18.09
CA ARG A 322 -4.55 -10.48 -17.83
C ARG A 322 -5.25 -10.96 -16.55
N LEU A 323 -5.24 -10.16 -15.47
CA LEU A 323 -6.04 -10.46 -14.27
C LEU A 323 -7.54 -10.57 -14.59
N VAL A 324 -8.09 -9.59 -15.30
CA VAL A 324 -9.51 -9.56 -15.69
C VAL A 324 -9.90 -10.76 -16.55
N MET A 325 -9.03 -11.16 -17.48
CA MET A 325 -9.25 -12.29 -18.39
C MET A 325 -8.85 -13.65 -17.81
N GLY A 326 -8.28 -13.71 -16.61
CA GLY A 326 -7.74 -14.94 -16.04
C GLY A 326 -6.57 -15.55 -16.82
N LYS A 327 -5.77 -14.72 -17.49
CA LYS A 327 -4.55 -15.13 -18.22
C LYS A 327 -3.36 -15.28 -17.26
N PRO A 328 -2.33 -16.07 -17.63
CA PRO A 328 -1.15 -16.25 -16.78
C PRO A 328 -0.41 -14.93 -16.54
N LEU A 329 0.16 -14.83 -15.35
CA LEU A 329 1.05 -13.76 -14.90
C LEU A 329 2.19 -14.40 -14.12
N VAL A 330 3.42 -13.99 -14.43
CA VAL A 330 4.63 -14.47 -13.78
C VAL A 330 5.26 -13.31 -13.01
N LEU A 331 5.39 -13.48 -11.70
CA LEU A 331 6.16 -12.60 -10.83
C LEU A 331 7.61 -13.07 -10.81
N ASN A 332 8.57 -12.15 -10.88
CA ASN A 332 9.99 -12.49 -10.81
C ASN A 332 10.35 -13.25 -9.51
N GLU A 333 11.29 -14.18 -9.61
CA GLU A 333 11.56 -15.16 -8.55
C GLU A 333 12.06 -14.54 -7.24
N ASP A 334 12.79 -13.42 -7.35
CA ASP A 334 13.42 -12.66 -6.28
C ASP A 334 12.54 -11.50 -5.75
N ALA A 335 11.28 -11.40 -6.20
CA ALA A 335 10.33 -10.45 -5.65
C ALA A 335 10.14 -10.67 -4.13
N ASN A 336 10.36 -9.61 -3.36
CA ASN A 336 10.36 -9.67 -1.92
C ASN A 336 10.07 -8.29 -1.32
N TRP A 337 9.46 -8.24 -0.15
CA TRP A 337 9.23 -6.98 0.55
C TRP A 337 10.50 -6.52 1.27
N ASN A 338 11.27 -5.64 0.62
CA ASN A 338 12.47 -4.96 1.13
C ASN A 338 13.38 -5.83 2.02
N ASN A 339 13.78 -6.99 1.48
CA ASN A 339 14.60 -8.06 2.05
C ASN A 339 14.04 -8.74 3.31
N ARG A 340 12.72 -8.66 3.53
CA ARG A 340 12.04 -9.26 4.71
C ARG A 340 11.28 -10.53 4.40
N THR A 341 10.42 -10.48 3.38
CA THR A 341 9.51 -11.58 3.04
C THR A 341 9.37 -11.72 1.55
N ARG A 342 9.67 -12.92 1.04
CA ARG A 342 9.41 -13.29 -0.36
C ARG A 342 7.94 -13.07 -0.70
N GLN A 343 7.69 -12.53 -1.88
CA GLN A 343 6.33 -12.37 -2.42
C GLN A 343 5.99 -13.51 -3.36
N THR A 344 4.71 -13.85 -3.42
CA THR A 344 4.16 -14.79 -4.41
C THR A 344 3.20 -14.06 -5.32
N LYS A 345 2.92 -14.65 -6.49
CA LYS A 345 1.93 -14.12 -7.43
C LYS A 345 0.54 -13.99 -6.78
N GLU A 346 0.14 -14.93 -5.94
CA GLU A 346 -1.16 -14.93 -5.26
C GLU A 346 -1.25 -13.78 -4.24
N SER A 347 -0.23 -13.63 -3.39
CA SER A 347 -0.21 -12.58 -2.37
C SER A 347 -0.07 -11.18 -2.98
N TYR A 348 0.86 -11.02 -3.93
CA TYR A 348 1.19 -9.74 -4.52
C TYR A 348 0.23 -9.36 -5.65
N LEU A 349 0.05 -10.18 -6.68
CA LEU A 349 -0.76 -9.82 -7.84
C LEU A 349 -2.25 -10.06 -7.60
N ASP A 350 -2.64 -11.28 -7.23
CA ASP A 350 -4.06 -11.66 -7.18
C ASP A 350 -4.82 -11.02 -6.00
N ARG A 351 -4.12 -10.64 -4.95
CA ARG A 351 -4.69 -10.00 -3.75
C ARG A 351 -4.31 -8.53 -3.66
N TYR A 352 -3.04 -8.22 -3.41
CA TYR A 352 -2.63 -6.84 -3.09
C TYR A 352 -2.76 -5.88 -4.28
N MET A 353 -2.22 -6.23 -5.44
CA MET A 353 -2.31 -5.39 -6.62
C MET A 353 -3.70 -5.44 -7.25
N ALA A 354 -4.37 -6.59 -7.33
CA ALA A 354 -5.74 -6.65 -7.84
C ALA A 354 -6.68 -5.66 -7.11
N LYS A 355 -6.51 -5.51 -5.79
CA LYS A 355 -7.18 -4.47 -5.00
C LYS A 355 -6.92 -3.05 -5.54
N ASN A 356 -5.66 -2.76 -5.83
CA ASN A 356 -5.14 -1.44 -6.19
C ASN A 356 -5.14 -1.13 -7.70
N LEU A 357 -5.54 -2.06 -8.57
CA LEU A 357 -5.58 -1.85 -10.04
C LEU A 357 -6.95 -1.33 -10.53
N TYR A 358 -7.73 -0.68 -9.67
CA TYR A 358 -9.10 -0.24 -10.01
C TYR A 358 -9.11 1.09 -10.73
N TRP A 359 -8.33 2.07 -10.27
CA TRP A 359 -8.12 3.36 -10.92
C TRP A 359 -6.71 3.87 -10.64
N PHE A 360 -6.23 4.81 -11.44
CA PHE A 360 -4.83 5.21 -11.45
C PHE A 360 -4.67 6.72 -11.44
N GLU A 361 -3.58 7.20 -10.85
CA GLU A 361 -3.24 8.61 -10.85
C GLU A 361 -1.72 8.81 -11.05
N CYS A 362 -1.32 9.75 -11.89
CA CYS A 362 0.09 10.15 -12.04
C CYS A 362 0.21 11.64 -12.41
N THR A 363 1.40 12.21 -12.27
CA THR A 363 1.66 13.58 -12.71
C THR A 363 1.69 13.67 -14.23
N LYS A 364 1.19 14.78 -14.79
CA LYS A 364 1.23 15.06 -16.22
C LYS A 364 2.67 15.23 -16.70
N ASP A 365 3.47 15.97 -15.95
CA ASP A 365 4.88 16.16 -16.22
C ASP A 365 5.70 15.27 -15.27
N SER A 366 6.48 14.36 -15.83
CA SER A 366 7.43 13.55 -15.08
C SER A 366 8.78 14.25 -15.04
N ARG A 367 9.11 14.81 -13.87
CA ARG A 367 10.31 15.62 -13.64
C ARG A 367 10.72 15.57 -12.18
N ARG A 368 11.94 15.99 -11.91
CA ARG A 368 12.47 16.16 -10.56
C ARG A 368 11.65 17.18 -9.76
N ASP A 369 11.51 16.91 -8.45
CA ASP A 369 10.92 17.85 -7.48
C ASP A 369 9.44 18.17 -7.73
N VAL A 370 8.71 17.27 -8.40
CA VAL A 370 7.29 17.48 -8.73
C VAL A 370 6.38 17.48 -7.49
N GLU A 371 6.78 16.78 -6.42
CA GLU A 371 6.04 16.76 -5.15
C GLU A 371 6.75 17.52 -4.02
N SER A 372 7.94 18.06 -4.22
CA SER A 372 8.67 18.79 -3.17
C SER A 372 7.95 20.10 -2.79
N VAL A 373 8.00 20.47 -1.51
CA VAL A 373 7.53 21.78 -1.05
C VAL A 373 8.42 22.87 -1.65
N GLY A 374 7.82 23.83 -2.35
CA GLY A 374 8.55 24.84 -3.12
C GLY A 374 9.19 24.32 -4.43
N GLY A 375 8.89 23.07 -4.81
CA GLY A 375 9.32 22.46 -6.06
C GLY A 375 8.51 22.93 -7.28
N ARG A 376 8.45 22.09 -8.31
CA ARG A 376 7.77 22.38 -9.58
C ARG A 376 6.54 21.50 -9.75
N PRO A 377 5.42 21.83 -9.07
CA PRO A 377 4.21 21.00 -9.09
C PRO A 377 3.69 20.80 -10.50
N SER A 378 3.15 19.62 -10.78
CA SER A 378 2.47 19.30 -12.02
C SER A 378 1.01 18.96 -11.75
N GLU A 379 0.15 19.21 -12.74
CA GLU A 379 -1.22 18.75 -12.72
C GLU A 379 -1.25 17.21 -12.70
N TYR A 380 -2.18 16.64 -11.93
CA TYR A 380 -2.40 15.21 -11.94
C TYR A 380 -3.34 14.80 -13.08
N VAL A 381 -3.23 13.54 -13.49
CA VAL A 381 -4.16 12.88 -14.41
C VAL A 381 -4.67 11.63 -13.71
N SER A 382 -5.99 11.47 -13.68
CA SER A 382 -6.69 10.32 -13.07
C SER A 382 -7.37 9.47 -14.14
N LEU A 383 -6.99 8.20 -14.27
CA LEU A 383 -7.68 7.20 -15.10
C LEU A 383 -8.71 6.45 -14.26
N LEU A 384 -9.99 6.70 -14.54
CA LEU A 384 -11.14 6.20 -13.77
C LEU A 384 -12.03 5.30 -14.64
N PRO A 385 -12.58 4.20 -14.10
CA PRO A 385 -13.60 3.43 -14.79
C PRO A 385 -14.81 4.30 -15.18
N LYS A 386 -15.53 3.89 -16.21
CA LYS A 386 -16.76 4.54 -16.67
C LYS A 386 -17.74 4.72 -15.51
N ASP A 387 -18.32 5.91 -15.43
CA ASP A 387 -19.31 6.29 -14.43
C ASP A 387 -18.84 6.21 -12.96
N PHE A 388 -17.57 5.86 -12.73
CA PHE A 388 -16.96 5.87 -11.41
C PHE A 388 -16.53 7.27 -11.02
N ARG A 389 -16.78 7.64 -9.77
CA ARG A 389 -16.32 8.88 -9.14
C ARG A 389 -15.74 8.51 -7.79
N HIS A 390 -14.69 9.22 -7.42
CA HIS A 390 -14.01 9.03 -6.15
C HIS A 390 -13.64 10.38 -5.58
N ARG A 391 -13.95 10.61 -4.30
CA ARG A 391 -13.73 11.91 -3.63
C ARG A 391 -12.27 12.40 -3.62
N TYR A 392 -11.32 11.48 -3.79
CA TYR A 392 -9.88 11.79 -3.79
C TYR A 392 -9.28 11.85 -5.19
N ALA A 393 -10.05 11.57 -6.25
CA ALA A 393 -9.55 11.72 -7.60
C ALA A 393 -9.32 13.20 -7.92
N SER A 394 -8.14 13.54 -8.44
CA SER A 394 -7.72 14.92 -8.67
C SER A 394 -7.22 15.17 -10.09
N GLY A 395 -7.05 16.44 -10.43
CA GLY A 395 -6.54 16.89 -11.73
C GLY A 395 -7.46 16.52 -12.91
N TYR A 396 -6.86 16.20 -14.05
CA TYR A 396 -7.58 15.83 -15.27
C TYR A 396 -8.11 14.41 -15.18
N MET A 397 -9.43 14.24 -15.26
CA MET A 397 -10.08 12.93 -15.22
C MET A 397 -10.28 12.38 -16.63
N THR A 398 -9.92 11.12 -16.85
CA THR A 398 -10.11 10.42 -18.12
C THR A 398 -10.64 9.01 -17.87
N SER A 399 -11.41 8.48 -18.82
CA SER A 399 -11.75 7.06 -18.89
C SER A 399 -11.10 6.39 -20.11
N ASN A 400 -10.16 7.08 -20.76
CA ASN A 400 -9.42 6.60 -21.91
C ASN A 400 -8.07 6.01 -21.48
N PRO A 401 -7.90 4.68 -21.54
CA PRO A 401 -6.63 4.05 -21.19
C PRO A 401 -5.54 4.35 -22.23
N ASP A 402 -5.89 4.48 -23.52
CA ASP A 402 -4.92 4.75 -24.58
C ASP A 402 -4.28 6.13 -24.41
N TYR A 403 -5.07 7.10 -23.95
CA TYR A 403 -4.57 8.41 -23.56
C TYR A 403 -3.66 8.33 -22.32
N PHE A 404 -4.07 7.62 -21.26
CA PHE A 404 -3.30 7.58 -20.01
C PHE A 404 -1.97 6.83 -20.18
N TRP A 405 -1.97 5.77 -20.98
CA TRP A 405 -0.82 4.92 -21.30
C TRP A 405 -0.13 5.31 -22.60
N GLN A 406 -0.37 6.52 -23.12
CA GLN A 406 0.27 6.99 -24.35
C GLN A 406 1.79 6.78 -24.31
N THR A 407 2.35 6.46 -25.47
CA THR A 407 3.80 6.35 -25.62
C THR A 407 4.45 7.72 -25.39
N PRO A 408 5.65 7.77 -24.80
CA PRO A 408 6.42 9.02 -24.74
C PRO A 408 6.78 9.47 -26.18
N GLU A 409 6.89 10.77 -26.38
CA GLU A 409 7.32 11.37 -27.66
C GLU A 409 8.83 11.21 -27.91
#